data_AF-A0A218PYY3-F1
#
_entry.id   AF-A0A218PYY3-F1
#
_cell.length_a   1.000
_cell.length_b   1.000
_cell.length_c   1.000
_cell.angle_alpha   90.00
_cell.angle_beta   90.00
_cell.angle_gamma   90.00
#
_symmetry.space_group_name_H-M   'P 1'
#
loop_
_entity.id
_entity.type
_entity.pdbx_description
1 polymer ?
#
loop_
_entity_poly.entity_id
_entity_poly.type
_entity_poly.pdbx_seq_one_letter_code
_entity_poly.pdbx_strand_id
1 'polypeptide(L)'
;MGLFDQIIGAVSNPNQQANLGQLGSIISTVNQLSNATGTNPSTIQSVVGVVGNYVRSALQQKQASEGNEATQVLVNQYAGTSSNPQAVSSLFPPQIQQQVAQVASQHTGLDAGTIMQLLPVIVPIVLNLLQSGANTQNPQTSGNSVLNSFLDANGDGDVNVADAIQLFSKYVGK
;
A
#
# COMPACT_ATOMS: atom_id res chain seq x y z
N MET A 1 4.74 17.18 5.45
CA MET A 1 5.92 16.48 4.88
C MET A 1 5.40 15.21 4.22
N GLY A 2 5.74 14.97 2.95
CA GLY A 2 5.16 13.86 2.18
C GLY A 2 5.78 12.50 2.51
N LEU A 3 5.10 11.41 2.19
CA LEU A 3 5.58 10.03 2.37
C LEU A 3 6.97 9.79 1.78
N PHE A 4 7.26 10.41 0.64
CA PHE A 4 8.56 10.32 -0.02
C PHE A 4 9.69 10.92 0.83
N ASP A 5 9.42 12.03 1.53
CA ASP A 5 10.39 12.70 2.40
C ASP A 5 10.70 11.85 3.63
N GLN A 6 9.69 11.15 4.16
CA GLN A 6 9.87 10.18 5.23
C GLN A 6 10.63 8.94 4.79
N ILE A 7 10.45 8.48 3.55
CA ILE A 7 11.24 7.37 3.00
C ILE A 7 12.70 7.80 2.82
N ILE A 8 12.97 9.01 2.32
CA ILE A 8 14.35 9.52 2.25
C ILE A 8 14.96 9.66 3.65
N GLY A 9 14.19 10.18 4.60
CA GLY A 9 14.58 10.23 6.02
C GLY A 9 14.88 8.83 6.58
N ALA A 10 14.06 7.83 6.25
CA ALA A 10 14.24 6.46 6.66
C ALA A 10 15.51 5.83 6.08
N VAL A 11 15.75 6.04 4.79
CA VAL A 11 16.94 5.52 4.11
C VAL A 11 18.23 6.15 4.64
N SER A 12 18.18 7.40 5.07
CA SER A 12 19.30 8.07 5.72
C SER A 12 19.53 7.61 7.17
N ASN A 13 18.58 6.86 7.75
CA ASN A 13 18.62 6.42 9.14
C ASN A 13 19.07 4.94 9.24
N PRO A 14 20.26 4.65 9.76
CA PRO A 14 20.77 3.28 9.86
C PRO A 14 19.95 2.37 10.80
N ASN A 15 19.08 2.96 11.63
CA ASN A 15 18.20 2.22 12.53
C ASN A 15 16.84 1.86 11.89
N GLN A 16 16.63 2.16 10.61
CA GLN A 16 15.40 1.86 9.88
C GLN A 16 15.65 0.84 8.77
N GLN A 17 14.63 0.06 8.42
CA GLN A 17 14.76 -1.04 7.45
C GLN A 17 14.95 -0.55 6.00
N ALA A 18 14.66 0.72 5.74
CA ALA A 18 14.85 1.35 4.45
C ALA A 18 16.32 1.35 4.02
N ASN A 19 16.60 0.92 2.79
CA ASN A 19 17.92 1.11 2.19
C ASN A 19 17.83 1.57 0.74
N LEU A 20 18.90 2.23 0.27
CA LEU A 20 19.02 2.73 -1.11
C LEU A 20 18.90 1.61 -2.16
N GLY A 21 19.31 0.38 -1.81
CA GLY A 21 19.22 -0.78 -2.69
C GLY A 21 17.77 -1.22 -2.96
N GLN A 22 16.89 -1.12 -1.96
CA GLN A 22 15.46 -1.43 -2.09
C GLN A 22 14.78 -0.42 -3.01
N LEU A 23 15.08 0.88 -2.85
CA LEU A 23 14.56 1.91 -3.76
C LEU A 23 15.03 1.69 -5.21
N GLY A 24 16.31 1.37 -5.40
CA GLY A 24 16.83 1.00 -6.72
C GLY A 24 16.15 -0.23 -7.30
N SER A 25 15.84 -1.22 -6.47
CA SER A 25 15.09 -2.42 -6.87
C SER A 25 13.67 -2.08 -7.31
N ILE A 26 12.96 -1.23 -6.56
CA ILE A 26 11.60 -0.79 -6.89
C ILE A 26 11.58 -0.06 -8.24
N ILE A 27 12.51 0.88 -8.46
CA ILE A 27 12.63 1.61 -9.72
C ILE A 27 12.92 0.64 -10.87
N SER A 28 13.81 -0.34 -10.64
CA SER A 28 14.12 -1.37 -11.63
C SER A 28 12.91 -2.23 -11.97
N THR A 29 12.11 -2.63 -10.96
CA THR A 29 10.88 -3.39 -11.18
C THR A 29 9.84 -2.58 -11.94
N VAL A 30 9.65 -1.29 -11.62
CA VAL A 30 8.72 -0.41 -12.37
C VAL A 30 9.16 -0.30 -13.84
N ASN A 31 10.46 -0.14 -14.11
CA ASN A 31 10.99 -0.12 -15.47
C ASN A 31 10.81 -1.48 -16.19
N GLN A 32 11.05 -2.59 -15.50
CA GLN A 32 10.81 -3.93 -16.05
C GLN A 32 9.33 -4.14 -16.37
N LEU A 33 8.42 -3.67 -15.51
CA LEU A 33 6.99 -3.79 -15.69
C LEU A 33 6.51 -2.96 -16.88
N SER A 34 7.03 -1.73 -17.02
CA SER A 34 6.81 -0.86 -18.16
C SER A 34 7.23 -1.54 -19.47
N ASN A 35 8.43 -2.13 -19.50
CA ASN A 35 8.90 -2.90 -20.67
C ASN A 35 8.05 -4.16 -20.93
N ALA A 36 7.66 -4.89 -19.89
CA ALA A 36 6.90 -6.14 -20.00
C ALA A 36 5.45 -5.91 -20.45
N THR A 37 4.85 -4.78 -20.09
CA THR A 37 3.48 -4.41 -20.46
C THR A 37 3.41 -3.52 -21.70
N GLY A 38 4.56 -3.14 -22.27
CA GLY A 38 4.63 -2.22 -23.41
C GLY A 38 4.06 -0.83 -23.10
N THR A 39 4.06 -0.42 -21.84
CA THR A 39 3.48 0.85 -21.39
C THR A 39 4.54 1.77 -20.83
N ASN A 40 4.19 3.05 -20.61
CA ASN A 40 5.13 4.03 -20.06
C ASN A 40 5.27 3.90 -18.53
N PRO A 41 6.43 4.25 -17.96
CA PRO A 41 6.61 4.27 -16.51
C PRO A 41 5.56 5.11 -15.76
N SER A 42 5.10 6.22 -16.36
CA SER A 42 4.05 7.08 -15.80
C SER A 42 2.70 6.37 -15.65
N THR A 43 2.40 5.44 -16.57
CA THR A 43 1.19 4.59 -16.51
C THR A 43 1.31 3.61 -15.36
N ILE A 44 2.46 2.93 -15.22
CA ILE A 44 2.72 2.03 -14.10
C ILE A 44 2.67 2.78 -12.77
N GLN A 45 3.25 3.99 -12.69
CA GLN A 45 3.16 4.84 -11.50
C GLN A 45 1.71 5.17 -11.14
N SER A 46 0.86 5.40 -12.13
CA SER A 46 -0.58 5.63 -11.93
C SER A 46 -1.26 4.38 -11.38
N VAL A 47 -0.95 3.19 -11.92
CA VAL A 47 -1.43 1.91 -11.36
C VAL A 47 -0.95 1.74 -9.91
N VAL A 48 0.33 1.98 -9.64
CA VAL A 48 0.91 1.91 -8.29
C VAL A 48 0.22 2.88 -7.34
N GLY A 49 -0.13 4.08 -7.79
CA GLY A 49 -0.88 5.07 -7.01
C GLY A 49 -2.29 4.59 -6.67
N VAL A 50 -3.03 4.09 -7.65
CA VAL A 50 -4.38 3.52 -7.44
C VAL A 50 -4.29 2.34 -6.47
N VAL A 51 -3.43 1.35 -6.75
CA VAL A 51 -3.23 0.17 -5.89
C VAL A 51 -2.79 0.59 -4.49
N GLY A 52 -1.88 1.55 -4.36
CA GLY A 52 -1.42 2.09 -3.09
C GLY A 52 -2.56 2.68 -2.25
N ASN A 53 -3.48 3.42 -2.87
CA ASN A 53 -4.66 3.94 -2.17
C ASN A 53 -5.54 2.81 -1.63
N TYR A 54 -5.77 1.76 -2.41
CA TYR A 54 -6.53 0.60 -1.91
C TYR A 54 -5.77 -0.16 -0.80
N VAL A 55 -4.44 -0.33 -0.94
CA VAL A 55 -3.61 -0.96 0.11
C VAL A 55 -3.75 -0.17 1.41
N ARG A 56 -3.74 1.17 1.33
CA ARG A 56 -3.98 2.04 2.48
C ARG A 56 -5.32 1.76 3.13
N SER A 57 -6.41 1.81 2.39
CA SER A 57 -7.76 1.58 2.94
C SER A 57 -7.88 0.20 3.58
N ALA A 58 -7.30 -0.84 2.96
CA ALA A 58 -7.30 -2.19 3.52
C ALA A 58 -6.47 -2.29 4.82
N LEU A 59 -5.30 -1.65 4.86
CA LEU A 59 -4.45 -1.62 6.06
C LEU A 59 -5.08 -0.78 7.18
N GLN A 60 -5.77 0.33 6.87
CA GLN A 60 -6.52 1.13 7.83
C GLN A 60 -7.67 0.32 8.43
N GLN A 61 -8.43 -0.38 7.60
CA GLN A 61 -9.52 -1.25 8.07
C GLN A 61 -8.98 -2.39 8.95
N LYS A 62 -7.85 -3.00 8.56
CA LYS A 62 -7.18 -4.02 9.37
C LYS A 62 -6.62 -3.45 10.67
N GLN A 63 -6.06 -2.25 10.65
CA GLN A 63 -5.62 -1.55 11.86
C GLN A 63 -6.79 -1.27 12.81
N ALA A 64 -7.94 -0.84 12.28
CA ALA A 64 -9.14 -0.57 13.08
C ALA A 64 -9.77 -1.86 13.64
N SER A 65 -9.68 -2.99 12.92
CA SER A 65 -10.29 -4.26 13.32
C SER A 65 -9.38 -5.16 14.16
N GLU A 66 -8.09 -5.20 13.86
CA GLU A 66 -7.10 -6.15 14.43
C GLU A 66 -5.98 -5.44 15.20
N GLY A 67 -5.89 -4.11 15.11
CA GLY A 67 -4.87 -3.30 15.78
C GLY A 67 -3.62 -3.05 14.94
N ASN A 68 -2.78 -2.12 15.41
CA ASN A 68 -1.53 -1.73 14.72
C ASN A 68 -0.56 -2.91 14.54
N GLU A 69 -0.47 -3.80 15.54
CA GLU A 69 0.47 -4.92 15.55
C GLU A 69 0.17 -5.90 14.41
N ALA A 70 -1.10 -6.23 14.18
CA ALA A 70 -1.53 -7.12 13.08
C ALA A 70 -1.20 -6.52 11.70
N THR A 71 -1.45 -5.22 11.53
CA THR A 71 -1.08 -4.49 10.31
C THR A 71 0.43 -4.50 10.08
N GLN A 72 1.23 -4.32 11.13
CA GLN A 72 2.69 -4.33 11.07
C GLN A 72 3.24 -5.72 10.73
N VAL A 73 2.67 -6.78 11.32
CA VAL A 73 3.00 -8.18 11.00
C VAL A 73 2.68 -8.48 9.54
N LEU A 74 1.52 -8.05 9.05
CA LEU A 74 1.15 -8.24 7.65
C LEU A 74 2.15 -7.55 6.72
N VAL A 75 2.45 -6.27 6.97
CA VAL A 75 3.42 -5.51 6.18
C VAL A 75 4.78 -6.21 6.20
N ASN A 76 5.27 -6.64 7.36
CA ASN A 76 6.55 -7.35 7.48
C ASN A 76 6.55 -8.73 6.79
N GLN A 77 5.43 -9.44 6.82
CA GLN A 77 5.30 -10.79 6.27
C GLN A 77 5.23 -10.79 4.73
N TYR A 78 4.62 -9.77 4.15
CA TYR A 78 4.31 -9.72 2.72
C TYR A 78 5.08 -8.64 1.94
N ALA A 79 5.83 -7.78 2.63
CA ALA A 79 6.74 -6.83 2.00
C ALA A 79 7.83 -7.55 1.19
N GLY A 80 8.06 -7.06 -0.02
CA GLY A 80 9.15 -7.53 -0.87
C GLY A 80 9.12 -6.90 -2.25
N THR A 81 10.09 -7.26 -3.08
CA THR A 81 10.18 -6.82 -4.49
C THR A 81 9.80 -7.93 -5.47
N SER A 82 9.43 -9.10 -4.96
CA SER A 82 9.04 -10.28 -5.73
C SER A 82 7.52 -10.41 -5.81
N SER A 83 7.04 -11.02 -6.90
CA SER A 83 5.61 -11.32 -7.09
C SER A 83 5.07 -12.18 -5.94
N ASN A 84 4.07 -11.69 -5.21
CA ASN A 84 3.42 -12.40 -4.12
C ASN A 84 1.88 -12.28 -4.21
N PRO A 85 1.19 -13.27 -4.82
CA PRO A 85 -0.27 -13.27 -4.93
C PRO A 85 -0.97 -13.49 -3.58
N GLN A 86 -0.28 -14.05 -2.58
CA GLN A 86 -0.83 -14.19 -1.23
C GLN A 86 -0.94 -12.83 -0.53
N ALA A 87 0.03 -11.92 -0.77
CA ALA A 87 -0.04 -10.54 -0.26
C ALA A 87 -1.31 -9.82 -0.77
N VAL A 88 -1.62 -10.00 -2.06
CA VAL A 88 -2.82 -9.44 -2.68
C VAL A 88 -4.07 -10.02 -2.05
N SER A 89 -4.16 -11.36 -1.93
CA SER A 89 -5.35 -12.02 -1.38
C SER A 89 -5.57 -11.73 0.11
N SER A 90 -4.50 -11.51 0.88
CA SER A 90 -4.57 -11.17 2.31
C SER A 90 -5.00 -9.73 2.58
N LEU A 91 -4.84 -8.83 1.61
CA LEU A 91 -5.24 -7.42 1.70
C LEU A 91 -6.54 -7.14 0.97
N PHE A 92 -6.70 -7.75 -0.20
CA PHE A 92 -7.79 -7.49 -1.11
C PHE A 92 -8.62 -8.76 -1.29
N PRO A 93 -9.87 -8.75 -0.81
CA PRO A 93 -10.86 -9.72 -1.24
C PRO A 93 -10.96 -9.77 -2.77
N PRO A 94 -11.38 -10.88 -3.38
CA PRO A 94 -11.50 -11.02 -4.84
C PRO A 94 -12.31 -9.88 -5.50
N GLN A 95 -13.33 -9.37 -4.79
CA GLN A 95 -14.15 -8.24 -5.23
C GLN A 95 -13.34 -6.93 -5.31
N ILE A 96 -12.50 -6.66 -4.30
CA ILE A 96 -11.63 -5.47 -4.27
C ILE A 96 -10.55 -5.58 -5.35
N GLN A 97 -9.99 -6.77 -5.59
CA GLN A 97 -8.99 -6.95 -6.66
C GLN A 97 -9.56 -6.58 -8.04
N GLN A 98 -10.81 -7.01 -8.32
CA GLN A 98 -11.51 -6.63 -9.54
C GLN A 98 -11.77 -5.12 -9.59
N GLN A 99 -12.19 -4.52 -8.48
CA GLN A 99 -12.46 -3.08 -8.41
C GLN A 99 -11.18 -2.25 -8.63
N VAL A 100 -10.07 -2.62 -7.99
CA VAL A 100 -8.76 -1.98 -8.18
C VAL A 100 -8.33 -2.07 -9.64
N ALA A 101 -8.45 -3.27 -10.23
CA ALA A 101 -8.11 -3.48 -11.64
C ALA A 101 -8.99 -2.63 -12.58
N GLN A 102 -10.29 -2.54 -12.32
CA GLN A 102 -11.20 -1.70 -13.10
C GLN A 102 -10.90 -0.21 -12.94
N VAL A 103 -10.68 0.28 -11.72
CA VAL A 103 -10.36 1.70 -11.49
C VAL A 103 -9.01 2.03 -12.11
N ALA A 104 -7.98 1.23 -11.88
CA ALA A 104 -6.69 1.43 -12.52
C ALA A 104 -6.81 1.35 -14.05
N SER A 105 -7.65 0.47 -14.61
CA SER A 105 -7.84 0.38 -16.07
C SER A 105 -8.43 1.67 -16.64
N GLN A 106 -9.42 2.24 -15.96
CA GLN A 106 -10.05 3.50 -16.35
C GLN A 106 -9.08 4.68 -16.23
N HIS A 107 -8.26 4.71 -15.18
CA HIS A 107 -7.29 5.79 -14.96
C HIS A 107 -6.09 5.74 -15.90
N THR A 108 -5.69 4.54 -16.34
CA THR A 108 -4.42 4.32 -17.04
C THR A 108 -4.59 3.91 -18.50
N GLY A 109 -5.79 3.50 -18.89
CA GLY A 109 -6.08 2.91 -20.20
C GLY A 109 -5.53 1.49 -20.39
N LEU A 110 -4.91 0.89 -19.36
CA LEU A 110 -4.47 -0.50 -19.38
C LEU A 110 -5.64 -1.46 -19.23
N ASP A 111 -5.54 -2.64 -19.83
CA ASP A 111 -6.54 -3.69 -19.63
C ASP A 111 -6.58 -4.15 -18.17
N ALA A 112 -7.78 -4.39 -17.63
CA ALA A 112 -7.96 -4.85 -16.26
C ALA A 112 -7.26 -6.20 -16.02
N GLY A 113 -7.20 -7.07 -17.03
CA GLY A 113 -6.45 -8.33 -16.99
C GLY A 113 -4.94 -8.11 -16.87
N THR A 114 -4.38 -7.11 -17.55
CA THR A 114 -2.98 -6.70 -17.36
C THR A 114 -2.76 -6.23 -15.93
N ILE A 115 -3.61 -5.34 -15.40
CA ILE A 115 -3.46 -4.83 -14.03
C ILE A 115 -3.57 -5.95 -12.99
N MET A 116 -4.46 -6.93 -13.18
CA MET A 116 -4.53 -8.10 -12.30
C MET A 116 -3.22 -8.89 -12.26
N GLN A 117 -2.49 -8.98 -13.38
CA GLN A 117 -1.16 -9.60 -13.41
C GLN A 117 -0.10 -8.73 -12.74
N LEU A 118 -0.31 -7.41 -12.67
CA LEU A 118 0.59 -6.47 -12.01
C LEU A 118 0.38 -6.41 -10.49
N LEU A 119 -0.84 -6.61 -10.00
CA LEU A 119 -1.17 -6.60 -8.56
C LEU A 119 -0.20 -7.41 -7.70
N PRO A 120 0.12 -8.69 -8.01
CA PRO A 120 1.03 -9.47 -7.19
C PRO A 120 2.46 -8.93 -7.15
N VAL A 121 2.87 -8.09 -8.11
CA VAL A 121 4.18 -7.41 -8.09
C VAL A 121 4.10 -6.08 -7.35
N ILE A 122 3.05 -5.30 -7.60
CA ILE A 122 2.89 -3.94 -7.06
C ILE A 122 2.57 -3.95 -5.56
N VAL A 123 1.70 -4.86 -5.11
CA VAL A 123 1.27 -4.90 -3.70
C VAL A 123 2.47 -5.13 -2.77
N PRO A 124 3.33 -6.14 -2.98
CA PRO A 124 4.52 -6.34 -2.15
C PRO A 124 5.47 -5.15 -2.14
N ILE A 125 5.62 -4.46 -3.28
CA ILE A 125 6.44 -3.26 -3.40
C ILE A 125 5.91 -2.13 -2.52
N VAL A 126 4.60 -1.89 -2.56
CA VAL A 126 3.96 -0.91 -1.68
C VAL A 126 4.19 -1.30 -0.22
N LEU A 127 3.97 -2.57 0.13
CA LEU A 127 4.24 -3.07 1.49
C LEU A 127 5.71 -2.93 1.88
N ASN A 128 6.65 -3.14 0.95
CA ASN A 128 8.08 -2.96 1.20
C ASN A 128 8.44 -1.50 1.47
N LEU A 129 7.84 -0.57 0.74
CA LEU A 129 7.93 0.86 1.03
C LEU A 129 7.40 1.18 2.42
N LEU A 130 6.28 0.57 2.83
CA LEU A 130 5.76 0.76 4.19
C LEU A 130 6.69 0.15 5.23
N GLN A 131 7.22 -1.05 5.00
CA GLN A 131 8.17 -1.72 5.87
C GLN A 131 9.45 -0.90 6.07
N SER A 132 9.84 -0.09 5.09
CA SER A 132 11.06 0.72 5.14
C SER A 132 11.16 1.63 6.38
N GLY A 133 10.03 2.14 6.88
CA GLY A 133 9.98 2.96 8.10
C GLY A 133 9.98 2.17 9.41
N ALA A 134 9.99 0.84 9.36
CA ALA A 134 10.11 0.00 10.54
C ALA A 134 11.53 0.04 11.08
N ASN A 135 11.65 0.03 12.41
CA ASN A 135 12.94 0.03 13.08
C ASN A 135 13.62 -1.35 12.94
N THR A 136 14.93 -1.38 12.68
CA THR A 136 15.69 -2.63 12.51
C THR A 136 15.90 -3.40 13.82
N GLN A 137 15.91 -2.70 14.96
CA GLN A 137 16.10 -3.30 16.28
C GLN A 137 14.79 -3.79 16.88
N ASN A 138 13.70 -3.02 16.72
CA ASN A 138 12.37 -3.34 17.27
C ASN A 138 11.24 -3.16 16.23
N PRO A 139 11.18 -3.98 15.17
CA PRO A 139 10.20 -3.82 14.08
C PRO A 139 8.73 -4.00 14.50
N GLN A 140 8.47 -4.64 15.64
CA GLN A 140 7.13 -4.91 16.20
C GLN A 140 6.66 -3.88 17.25
N THR A 141 7.58 -3.18 17.92
CA THR A 141 7.26 -2.29 19.06
C THR A 141 7.71 -0.86 18.86
N SER A 142 8.76 -0.62 18.07
CA SER A 142 9.11 0.72 17.63
C SER A 142 8.26 1.04 16.40
N GLY A 143 7.29 1.93 16.59
CA GLY A 143 6.31 2.32 15.59
C GLY A 143 6.93 2.59 14.22
N ASN A 144 6.29 2.08 13.18
CA ASN A 144 6.71 2.28 11.82
C ASN A 144 6.26 3.66 11.34
N SER A 145 7.20 4.61 11.28
CA SER A 145 6.95 6.01 10.93
C SER A 145 6.30 6.16 9.55
N VAL A 146 6.75 5.35 8.58
CA VAL A 146 6.26 5.40 7.19
C VAL A 146 4.87 4.78 7.11
N LEU A 147 4.66 3.62 7.73
CA LEU A 147 3.33 3.00 7.82
C LEU A 147 2.34 3.93 8.52
N ASN A 148 2.72 4.48 9.67
CA ASN A 148 1.83 5.36 10.43
C ASN A 148 1.46 6.59 9.61
N SER A 149 2.43 7.22 8.96
CA SER A 149 2.17 8.37 8.09
C SER A 149 1.42 8.00 6.82
N PHE A 150 1.55 6.76 6.33
CA PHE A 150 0.76 6.27 5.21
C PHE A 150 -0.69 6.05 5.58
N LEU A 151 -0.95 5.57 6.79
CA LEU A 151 -2.29 5.39 7.34
C LEU A 151 -2.90 6.73 7.78
N ASP A 152 -2.08 7.69 8.20
CA ASP A 152 -2.45 9.06 8.64
C ASP A 152 -2.51 10.07 7.48
N ALA A 153 -1.96 9.74 6.31
CA ALA A 153 -2.08 10.53 5.08
C ALA A 153 -3.49 10.47 4.47
N ASN A 154 -4.52 10.19 5.27
CA ASN A 154 -5.92 10.42 4.93
C ASN A 154 -6.33 11.89 5.11
N GLY A 155 -5.48 12.76 5.65
CA GLY A 155 -5.67 14.21 5.52
C GLY A 155 -7.01 14.70 6.08
N ASP A 156 -7.48 14.13 7.18
CA ASP A 156 -8.39 14.83 8.08
C ASP A 156 -7.95 14.55 9.51
N GLY A 157 -7.92 15.59 10.33
CA GLY A 157 -7.94 15.44 11.77
C GLY A 157 -9.37 15.27 12.27
N ASP A 158 -10.29 14.67 11.49
CA ASP A 158 -11.73 14.65 11.79
C ASP A 158 -12.42 13.46 11.11
N VAL A 159 -12.70 12.43 11.91
CA VAL A 159 -13.85 11.51 11.85
C VAL A 159 -14.73 11.54 10.56
N ASN A 160 -14.95 10.35 9.96
CA ASN A 160 -16.24 9.82 9.43
C ASN A 160 -16.30 9.40 7.93
N VAL A 161 -16.18 8.09 7.68
CA VAL A 161 -17.07 7.39 6.71
C VAL A 161 -17.71 6.16 7.37
N ALA A 162 -16.94 5.45 8.21
CA ALA A 162 -17.46 4.37 9.06
C ALA A 162 -18.48 4.88 10.10
N ASP A 163 -18.17 6.01 10.74
CA ASP A 163 -19.04 6.61 11.77
C ASP A 163 -20.27 7.33 11.16
N ALA A 164 -20.19 7.78 9.89
CA ALA A 164 -21.35 8.28 9.14
C ALA A 164 -22.38 7.17 8.86
N ILE A 165 -21.93 5.94 8.58
CA ILE A 165 -22.81 4.79 8.34
C ILE A 165 -23.46 4.29 9.64
N GLN A 166 -22.75 4.37 10.77
CA GLN A 166 -23.30 4.00 12.07
C GLN A 166 -24.36 4.99 12.56
N LEU A 167 -24.21 6.29 12.29
CA LEU A 167 -25.24 7.30 12.60
C LEU A 167 -26.48 7.17 11.71
N PHE A 168 -26.33 6.84 10.42
CA PHE A 168 -27.45 6.62 9.50
C PHE A 168 -28.29 5.39 9.88
N SER A 169 -27.62 4.31 10.31
CA SER A 169 -28.28 3.08 10.78
C SER A 169 -29.14 3.30 12.04
N LYS A 170 -28.77 4.28 12.87
CA LYS A 170 -29.49 4.60 14.11
C LYS A 170 -30.72 5.50 13.88
N TYR A 171 -30.85 6.14 12.73
CA TYR A 171 -31.96 7.07 12.43
C TYR A 171 -33.02 6.50 11.46
N VAL A 172 -32.68 5.48 10.66
CA VAL A 172 -33.64 4.82 9.73
C VAL A 172 -34.33 3.59 10.36
N GLY A 173 -33.94 3.20 11.58
CA GLY A 173 -34.50 2.05 12.32
C GLY A 173 -35.65 2.35 13.29
N LYS A 174 -36.39 3.46 13.12
CA LYS A 174 -37.65 3.73 13.84
C LYS A 174 -38.73 4.22 12.90
#